data_AF-A0A2P2IFM0-F1
#
_entry.id   AF-A0A2P2IFM0-F1
#
_cell.length_a   1.000
_cell.length_b   1.000
_cell.length_c   1.000
_cell.angle_alpha   90.00
_cell.angle_beta   90.00
_cell.angle_gamma   90.00
#
_symmetry.space_group_name_H-M   'P 1'
#
loop_
_entity.id
_entity.type
_entity.pdbx_description
1 polymer ?
#
loop_
_entity_poly.entity_id
_entity_poly.type
_entity_poly.pdbx_seq_one_letter_code
_entity_poly.pdbx_strand_id
1 'polypeptide(L)'
;EPDVFWCFSGLISKTIFLTSPTDRDMEENLSYLRALLRLMAPEFYEHVTQHQDGQYLLFCHRWILLCFKREFSERSVLPLWEACWSHYQTDYFHLFVAVAIVCVYGLEVTQQNFRPDETLLYFTSLAHHMDAAIVMKK
;
A
#
# COMPACT_ATOMS: atom_id res chain seq x y z
N GLU A 1 -8.67 4.69 28.65
CA GLU A 1 -7.23 4.36 28.66
C GLU A 1 -6.95 2.86 28.61
N PRO A 2 -7.49 1.99 29.49
CA PRO A 2 -7.22 0.55 29.44
C PRO A 2 -7.74 -0.12 28.15
N ASP A 3 -8.91 0.28 27.65
CA ASP A 3 -9.46 -0.29 26.41
C ASP A 3 -8.58 0.01 25.20
N VAL A 4 -8.08 1.24 25.10
CA VAL A 4 -7.17 1.65 24.02
C VAL A 4 -5.87 0.83 24.08
N PHE A 5 -5.33 0.62 25.27
CA PHE A 5 -4.14 -0.21 25.46
C PHE A 5 -4.37 -1.65 24.99
N TRP A 6 -5.46 -2.29 25.42
CA TRP A 6 -5.75 -3.68 25.04
C TRP A 6 -6.12 -3.84 23.58
N CYS A 7 -6.87 -2.88 23.00
CA CYS A 7 -7.12 -2.83 21.57
C CYS A 7 -5.82 -2.71 20.79
N PHE A 8 -4.93 -1.78 21.16
CA PHE A 8 -3.65 -1.60 20.48
C PHE A 8 -2.73 -2.81 20.63
N SER A 9 -2.60 -3.36 21.84
CA SER A 9 -1.79 -4.56 22.10
C SER A 9 -2.29 -5.76 21.30
N GLY A 10 -3.61 -5.99 21.28
CA GLY A 10 -4.23 -7.03 20.48
C GLY A 10 -4.01 -6.81 18.99
N LEU A 11 -4.18 -5.58 18.51
CA LEU A 11 -3.96 -5.21 17.11
C LEU A 11 -2.52 -5.50 16.67
N ILE A 12 -1.53 -5.02 17.44
CA ILE A 12 -0.11 -5.28 17.14
C ILE A 12 0.14 -6.78 17.14
N SER A 13 -0.30 -7.54 18.15
CA SER A 13 -0.04 -8.99 18.21
C SER A 13 -0.64 -9.81 17.06
N LYS A 14 -1.74 -9.35 16.46
CA LYS A 14 -2.48 -10.08 15.42
C LYS A 14 -2.14 -9.63 14.00
N THR A 15 -1.56 -8.45 13.86
CA THR A 15 -1.32 -7.88 12.54
C THR A 15 0.10 -8.22 12.07
N ILE A 16 0.19 -9.26 11.22
CA ILE A 16 1.43 -9.84 10.69
C ILE A 16 2.35 -8.76 10.06
N PHE A 17 1.79 -7.69 9.49
CA PHE A 17 2.54 -6.62 8.82
C PHE A 17 2.82 -5.37 9.70
N LEU A 18 2.25 -5.27 10.91
CA LEU A 18 2.48 -4.13 11.82
C LEU A 18 3.43 -4.45 12.99
N THR A 19 3.72 -5.72 13.26
CA THR A 19 4.72 -6.10 14.26
C THR A 19 6.13 -5.83 13.71
N SER A 20 6.73 -4.70 14.08
CA SER A 20 8.14 -4.34 13.83
C SER A 20 8.74 -5.04 12.61
N PRO A 21 8.18 -4.81 11.40
CA PRO A 21 8.51 -5.60 10.23
C PRO A 21 10.01 -5.51 10.03
N THR A 22 10.67 -6.66 10.04
CA THR A 22 12.08 -6.71 9.65
C THR A 22 12.17 -6.32 8.18
N ASP A 23 13.36 -5.88 7.73
CA ASP A 23 13.57 -5.60 6.30
C ASP A 23 13.21 -6.81 5.41
N ARG A 24 13.29 -8.03 5.97
CA ARG A 24 12.87 -9.26 5.29
C ARG A 24 11.36 -9.35 5.10
N ASP A 25 10.57 -9.02 6.12
CA ASP A 25 9.11 -9.06 6.05
C ASP A 25 8.60 -8.02 5.05
N MET A 26 9.23 -6.85 5.02
CA MET A 26 8.94 -5.82 4.03
C MET A 26 9.27 -6.30 2.60
N GLU A 27 10.44 -6.91 2.40
CA GLU A 27 10.83 -7.43 1.09
C GLU A 27 9.90 -8.55 0.60
N GLU A 28 9.40 -9.40 1.50
CA GLU A 28 8.40 -10.41 1.18
C GLU A 28 7.08 -9.76 0.72
N ASN A 29 6.60 -8.75 1.45
CA ASN A 29 5.41 -7.99 1.05
C ASN A 29 5.60 -7.31 -0.32
N LEU A 30 6.76 -6.69 -0.57
CA LEU A 30 7.07 -6.07 -1.86
C LEU A 30 7.19 -7.11 -2.97
N SER A 31 7.68 -8.32 -2.68
CA SER A 31 7.71 -9.44 -3.61
C SER A 31 6.31 -9.87 -4.05
N TYR A 32 5.39 -10.05 -3.10
CA TYR A 32 4.00 -10.34 -3.40
C TYR A 32 3.32 -9.19 -4.15
N LEU A 33 3.61 -7.94 -3.77
CA LEU A 33 3.07 -6.78 -4.45
C LEU A 33 3.53 -6.71 -5.91
N ARG A 34 4.80 -7.00 -6.20
CA ARG A 34 5.31 -7.10 -7.58
C ARG A 34 4.58 -8.18 -8.37
N ALA A 35 4.34 -9.34 -7.78
CA ALA A 35 3.58 -10.42 -8.43
C ALA A 35 2.12 -10.00 -8.72
N LEU A 36 1.47 -9.34 -7.77
CA LEU A 36 0.11 -8.81 -7.95
C LEU A 36 0.06 -7.71 -9.02
N LEU A 37 0.99 -6.76 -9.01
CA LEU A 37 1.08 -5.72 -10.03
C LEU A 37 1.31 -6.31 -11.42
N ARG A 38 2.18 -7.31 -11.55
CA ARG A 38 2.39 -8.02 -12.81
C ARG A 38 1.11 -8.67 -13.35
N LEU A 39 0.25 -9.17 -12.46
CA LEU A 39 -1.00 -9.82 -12.85
C LEU A 39 -2.14 -8.82 -13.12
N MET A 40 -2.27 -7.79 -12.29
CA MET A 40 -3.45 -6.92 -12.24
C MET A 40 -3.23 -5.55 -12.90
N ALA A 41 -1.98 -5.09 -13.00
CA ALA A 41 -1.60 -3.82 -13.60
C ALA A 41 -0.32 -3.99 -14.46
N PRO A 42 -0.35 -4.86 -15.49
CA PRO A 42 0.85 -5.27 -16.23
C PRO A 42 1.59 -4.09 -16.88
N GLU A 43 0.86 -3.12 -17.44
CA GLU A 43 1.46 -1.92 -18.06
C GLU A 43 2.27 -1.09 -17.04
N PHE A 44 1.72 -0.88 -15.84
CA PHE A 44 2.43 -0.17 -14.77
C PHE A 44 3.63 -0.98 -14.27
N TYR A 45 3.46 -2.30 -14.12
CA TYR A 45 4.55 -3.19 -13.72
C TYR A 45 5.71 -3.13 -14.73
N GLU A 46 5.41 -3.26 -16.02
CA GLU A 46 6.41 -3.17 -17.09
C GLU A 46 7.15 -1.83 -17.05
N HIS A 47 6.43 -0.71 -16.98
CA HIS A 47 7.00 0.64 -16.86
C HIS A 47 8.01 0.75 -15.70
N VAL A 48 7.62 0.29 -14.52
CA VAL A 48 8.47 0.36 -13.33
C VAL A 48 9.69 -0.55 -13.45
N THR A 49 9.57 -1.73 -14.08
CA THR A 49 10.70 -2.64 -14.29
C THR A 49 11.70 -2.17 -15.36
N GLN A 50 11.29 -1.29 -16.27
CA GLN A 50 12.20 -0.70 -17.27
C GLN A 50 13.17 0.32 -16.66
N HIS A 51 12.82 0.89 -15.51
CA HIS A 51 13.65 1.87 -14.81
C HIS A 51 14.58 1.18 -13.81
N GLN A 52 15.84 1.60 -13.80
CA GLN A 52 16.78 1.19 -12.75
C GLN A 52 16.18 1.50 -11.38
N ASP A 53 16.21 0.52 -10.46
CA ASP A 53 15.68 0.61 -9.10
C ASP A 53 14.15 0.71 -8.96
N GLY A 54 13.39 0.74 -10.06
CA GLY A 54 11.93 0.81 -9.99
C GLY A 54 11.29 -0.40 -9.30
N GLN A 55 11.85 -1.59 -9.49
CA GLN A 55 11.41 -2.85 -8.85
C GLN A 55 11.43 -2.83 -7.31
N TYR A 56 12.14 -1.89 -6.67
CA TYR A 56 12.11 -1.75 -5.21
C TYR A 56 10.81 -1.12 -4.70
N LEU A 57 9.99 -0.52 -5.58
CA LEU A 57 8.69 0.07 -5.23
C LEU A 57 8.74 0.96 -3.97
N LEU A 58 9.77 1.80 -3.85
CA LEU A 58 10.04 2.58 -2.64
C LEU A 58 8.86 3.46 -2.19
N PHE A 59 7.99 3.85 -3.14
CA PHE A 59 6.75 4.57 -2.86
C PHE A 59 5.74 3.77 -2.02
N CYS A 60 5.74 2.44 -2.13
CA CYS A 60 4.88 1.56 -1.35
C CYS A 60 5.41 1.27 0.07
N HIS A 61 6.69 1.53 0.35
CA HIS A 61 7.28 1.21 1.65
C HIS A 61 6.54 1.90 2.80
N ARG A 62 6.27 3.20 2.65
CA ARG A 62 5.51 3.99 3.64
C ARG A 62 4.06 3.49 3.78
N TRP A 63 3.45 3.05 2.69
CA TRP A 63 2.08 2.55 2.67
C TRP A 63 1.93 1.31 3.52
N ILE A 64 2.81 0.32 3.31
CA ILE A 64 2.78 -0.95 4.02
C ILE A 64 3.17 -0.74 5.49
N LEU A 65 4.29 -0.05 5.74
CA LEU A 65 4.83 0.16 7.09
C LEU A 65 3.83 0.86 8.03
N LEU A 66 3.08 1.83 7.52
CA LEU A 66 2.15 2.63 8.32
C LEU A 66 0.69 2.23 8.08
N CYS A 67 0.43 1.11 7.40
CA CYS A 67 -0.90 0.67 6.97
C CYS A 67 -1.73 1.84 6.43
N PHE A 68 -1.16 2.61 5.50
CA PHE A 68 -1.81 3.75 4.83
C PHE A 68 -2.25 4.93 5.74
N LYS A 69 -1.86 4.96 7.02
CA LYS A 69 -2.25 6.04 7.97
C LYS A 69 -1.92 7.45 7.49
N ARG A 70 -0.86 7.58 6.70
CA ARG A 70 -0.37 8.85 6.15
C ARG A 70 -0.91 9.17 4.76
N GLU A 71 -1.67 8.26 4.17
CA GLU A 71 -2.16 8.37 2.80
C GLU A 71 -3.61 8.86 2.75
N PHE A 72 -4.40 8.57 3.79
CA PHE A 72 -5.80 8.91 3.86
C PHE A 72 -6.11 9.79 5.08
N SER A 73 -7.23 10.52 5.03
CA SER A 73 -7.77 11.21 6.21
C SER A 73 -8.18 10.20 7.28
N GLU A 74 -8.27 10.62 8.54
CA GLU A 74 -8.67 9.73 9.64
C GLU A 74 -10.03 9.08 9.41
N ARG A 75 -11.01 9.85 8.91
CA ARG A 75 -12.34 9.30 8.58
C ARG A 75 -12.31 8.27 7.47
N SER A 76 -11.39 8.43 6.52
CA SER A 76 -11.25 7.57 5.35
C SER A 76 -10.42 6.32 5.62
N VAL A 77 -9.47 6.38 6.56
CA VAL A 77 -8.56 5.26 6.85
C VAL A 77 -9.18 4.22 7.77
N LEU A 78 -10.13 4.61 8.64
CA LEU A 78 -10.77 3.68 9.57
C LEU A 78 -11.48 2.50 8.87
N PRO A 79 -12.33 2.70 7.84
CA PRO A 79 -12.95 1.58 7.12
C PRO A 79 -11.93 0.70 6.38
N LEU A 80 -10.84 1.29 5.90
CA LEU A 80 -9.75 0.55 5.26
C LEU A 80 -9.06 -0.37 6.28
N TRP A 81 -8.79 0.12 7.48
CA TRP A 81 -8.25 -0.67 8.57
C TRP A 81 -9.19 -1.79 9.02
N GLU A 82 -10.48 -1.50 9.17
CA GLU A 82 -11.49 -2.50 9.48
C GLU A 82 -11.48 -3.63 8.45
N ALA A 83 -11.38 -3.29 7.15
CA ALA A 83 -11.27 -4.29 6.09
C ALA A 83 -9.96 -5.10 6.18
N CYS A 84 -8.81 -4.44 6.32
CA CYS A 84 -7.51 -5.11 6.47
C CYS A 84 -7.45 -6.06 7.67
N TRP A 85 -8.05 -5.68 8.80
CA TRP A 85 -8.01 -6.46 10.05
C TRP A 85 -9.15 -7.46 10.19
N SER A 86 -10.11 -7.48 9.25
CA SER A 86 -11.21 -8.44 9.25
C SER A 86 -10.76 -9.87 8.90
N HIS A 87 -9.63 -10.01 8.21
CA HIS A 87 -9.14 -11.29 7.66
C HIS A 87 -10.22 -12.04 6.83
N TYR A 88 -11.18 -11.32 6.24
CA TYR A 88 -12.39 -11.91 5.66
C TYR A 88 -12.13 -12.86 4.48
N GLN A 89 -11.03 -12.66 3.73
CA GLN A 89 -10.63 -13.51 2.60
C GLN A 89 -9.12 -13.78 2.55
N THR A 90 -8.29 -12.89 3.10
CA THR A 90 -6.83 -12.98 3.06
C THR A 90 -6.22 -12.15 4.17
N ASP A 91 -5.05 -12.58 4.65
CA ASP A 91 -4.21 -11.82 5.59
C ASP A 91 -3.43 -10.69 4.91
N TYR A 92 -3.43 -10.65 3.57
CA TYR A 92 -2.64 -9.73 2.76
C TYR A 92 -3.49 -8.66 2.05
N PHE A 93 -4.66 -8.32 2.60
CA PHE A 93 -5.60 -7.40 1.96
C PHE A 93 -4.97 -6.01 1.71
N HIS A 94 -4.04 -5.58 2.58
CA HIS A 94 -3.28 -4.33 2.40
C HIS A 94 -2.49 -4.28 1.08
N LEU A 95 -2.05 -5.42 0.54
CA LEU A 95 -1.37 -5.45 -0.76
C LEU A 95 -2.35 -5.17 -1.91
N PHE A 96 -3.58 -5.67 -1.81
CA PHE A 96 -4.63 -5.35 -2.78
C PHE A 96 -5.03 -3.87 -2.74
N VAL A 97 -5.02 -3.25 -1.55
CA VAL A 97 -5.19 -1.80 -1.42
C VAL A 97 -4.08 -1.05 -2.16
N ALA A 98 -2.81 -1.46 -2.01
CA ALA A 98 -1.70 -0.84 -2.74
C ALA A 98 -1.85 -0.99 -4.27
N VAL A 99 -2.26 -2.17 -4.75
CA VAL A 99 -2.58 -2.39 -6.17
C VAL A 99 -3.72 -1.48 -6.62
N ALA A 100 -4.80 -1.38 -5.84
CA ALA A 100 -5.94 -0.53 -6.16
C ALA A 100 -5.53 0.95 -6.28
N ILE A 101 -4.68 1.46 -5.38
CA ILE A 101 -4.11 2.81 -5.49
C ILE A 101 -3.36 2.97 -6.81
N VAL A 102 -2.50 2.00 -7.16
CA VAL A 102 -1.76 2.01 -8.43
C VAL A 102 -2.72 1.95 -9.63
N CYS A 103 -3.78 1.15 -9.58
CA CYS A 103 -4.76 1.08 -10.67
C CYS A 103 -5.57 2.36 -10.84
N VAL A 104 -5.80 3.12 -9.78
CA VAL A 104 -6.58 4.37 -9.82
C VAL A 104 -5.71 5.56 -10.23
N TYR A 105 -4.48 5.64 -9.70
CA TYR A 105 -3.63 6.83 -9.82
C TYR A 105 -2.34 6.60 -10.63
N GLY A 106 -2.01 5.36 -10.97
CA GLY A 106 -0.76 5.02 -11.66
C GLY A 106 -0.74 5.31 -13.16
N LEU A 107 -1.87 5.68 -13.77
CA LEU A 107 -1.91 6.01 -15.21
C LEU A 107 -1.02 7.21 -15.54
N GLU A 108 -0.98 8.22 -14.67
CA GLU A 108 -0.14 9.40 -14.87
C GLU A 108 1.35 9.04 -14.91
N VAL A 109 1.75 8.12 -14.03
CA VAL A 109 3.14 7.63 -13.91
C VAL A 109 3.61 6.99 -15.22
N THR A 110 2.77 6.16 -15.84
CA THR A 110 3.12 5.50 -17.10
C THR A 110 3.04 6.46 -18.29
N GLN A 111 2.02 7.32 -18.36
CA GLN A 111 1.83 8.27 -19.46
C GLN A 111 2.94 9.34 -19.52
N GLN A 112 3.38 9.84 -18.37
CA GLN A 112 4.46 10.81 -18.29
C GLN A 112 5.85 10.18 -18.20
N ASN A 113 5.93 8.84 -18.24
CA ASN A 113 7.17 8.07 -18.12
C ASN A 113 8.02 8.46 -16.89
N PHE A 114 7.39 8.52 -15.71
CA PHE A 114 8.08 8.91 -14.48
C PHE A 114 9.16 7.91 -14.08
N ARG A 115 10.31 8.46 -13.68
CA ARG A 115 11.38 7.72 -13.02
C ARG A 115 10.97 7.32 -11.60
N PRO A 116 11.69 6.39 -10.93
CA PRO A 116 11.29 5.92 -9.61
C PRO A 116 11.21 7.01 -8.52
N ASP A 117 12.11 8.00 -8.56
CA ASP A 117 12.12 9.16 -7.67
C ASP A 117 10.93 10.11 -7.93
N GLU A 118 10.60 10.33 -9.20
CA GLU A 118 9.41 11.11 -9.61
C GLU A 118 8.12 10.39 -9.23
N THR A 119 8.07 9.06 -9.39
CA THR A 119 6.95 8.20 -8.98
C THR A 119 6.74 8.28 -7.47
N LEU A 120 7.83 8.21 -6.69
CA LEU A 120 7.79 8.40 -5.24
C LEU A 120 7.27 9.79 -4.84
N LEU A 121 7.74 10.84 -5.52
CA LEU A 121 7.28 12.21 -5.27
C LEU A 121 5.79 12.36 -5.62
N TYR A 122 5.37 11.84 -6.77
CA TYR A 122 3.99 11.85 -7.24
C TYR A 122 3.06 11.21 -6.22
N PHE A 123 3.28 9.95 -5.86
CA PHE A 123 2.44 9.26 -4.88
C PHE A 123 2.50 9.92 -3.50
N THR A 124 3.66 10.46 -3.11
CA THR A 124 3.77 11.23 -1.87
C THR A 124 2.90 12.48 -1.88
N SER A 125 2.80 13.18 -3.01
CA SER A 125 1.98 14.38 -3.16
C SER A 125 0.47 14.09 -3.10
N LEU A 126 0.05 12.87 -3.45
CA LEU A 126 -1.35 12.43 -3.37
C LEU A 126 -1.82 12.14 -1.95
N ALA A 127 -0.91 12.05 -0.98
CA ALA A 127 -1.24 11.81 0.41
C ALA A 127 -2.32 12.79 0.90
N HIS A 128 -3.35 12.26 1.57
CA HIS A 128 -4.56 12.95 2.04
C HIS A 128 -5.51 13.47 0.95
N HIS A 129 -5.18 13.31 -0.33
CA HIS A 129 -6.02 13.72 -1.47
C HIS A 129 -6.63 12.53 -2.23
N MET A 130 -6.27 11.30 -1.86
CA MET A 130 -6.85 10.08 -2.44
C MET A 130 -8.25 9.79 -1.89
N ASP A 131 -9.13 9.30 -2.77
CA ASP A 131 -10.50 8.89 -2.42
C ASP A 131 -10.51 7.41 -2.01
N ALA A 132 -10.63 7.16 -0.70
CA ALA A 132 -10.68 5.81 -0.16
C ALA A 132 -11.88 4.99 -0.67
N ALA A 133 -13.02 5.62 -0.98
CA ALA A 133 -14.18 4.87 -1.46
C ALA A 133 -13.96 4.32 -2.87
N ILE A 134 -13.25 5.08 -3.72
CA ILE A 134 -12.85 4.62 -5.06
C ILE A 134 -11.83 3.49 -4.94
N VAL A 135 -10.80 3.66 -4.10
CA VAL A 135 -9.75 2.65 -3.88
C VAL A 135 -10.34 1.34 -3.34
N MET A 136 -11.23 1.40 -2.36
CA MET A 136 -11.82 0.21 -1.72
C MET A 136 -12.83 -0.54 -2.60
N LYS A 137 -13.33 0.09 -3.67
CA LYS A 137 -14.27 -0.54 -4.62
C LYS A 137 -13.55 -1.23 -5.80
N LYS A 138 -12.31 -0.83 -6.08
CA LYS A 138 -11.52 -1.28 -7.22
C LYS A 138 -10.98 -2.69 -7.02
#